data_AF-A0A9D6L1F2-F1
#
_entry.id   AF-A0A9D6L1F2-F1
#
_cell.length_a   1.000
_cell.length_b   1.000
_cell.length_c   1.000
_cell.angle_alpha   90.00
_cell.angle_beta   90.00
_cell.angle_gamma   90.00
#
_symmetry.space_group_name_H-M   'P 1'
#
loop_
_entity.id
_entity.type
_entity.pdbx_description
1 polymer ?
#
loop_
_entity_poly.entity_id
_entity_poly.type
_entity_poly.pdbx_seq_one_letter_code
_entity_poly.pdbx_strand_id
1 'polypeptide(L)'
;MLIEPDKEFHAASTMKIPVMIELFAQARAGKLRLDDEVTVENEFHSIVDGSPYQLDVGDDSDAEVYKLVGKTMSLRALCEQMITVSSN
;
A
#
# COMPACT_ATOMS: atom_id res chain seq x y z
N MET A 1 22.92 -8.25 -22.44
CA MET A 1 23.88 -8.28 -21.31
C MET A 1 23.14 -7.81 -20.08
N LEU A 2 23.12 -8.60 -19.01
CA LEU A 2 22.60 -8.19 -17.70
C LEU A 2 23.80 -7.82 -16.82
N ILE A 3 23.70 -6.74 -16.06
CA ILE A 3 24.75 -6.26 -15.15
C ILE A 3 24.29 -6.52 -13.72
N GLU A 4 25.07 -7.29 -12.95
CA GLU A 4 24.82 -7.66 -11.54
C GLU A 4 23.33 -8.00 -11.20
N PRO A 5 22.67 -8.92 -11.94
CA PRO A 5 21.22 -9.14 -11.79
C PRO A 5 20.79 -9.68 -10.43
N ASP A 6 21.69 -10.37 -9.72
CA ASP A 6 21.41 -11.01 -8.43
C ASP A 6 21.89 -10.17 -7.23
N LYS A 7 22.38 -8.94 -7.47
CA LYS A 7 22.81 -8.05 -6.39
C LYS A 7 21.61 -7.48 -5.66
N GLU A 8 21.64 -7.54 -4.34
CA GLU A 8 20.56 -7.02 -3.49
C GLU A 8 20.61 -5.49 -3.41
N PHE A 9 19.43 -4.88 -3.40
CA PHE A 9 19.23 -3.44 -3.23
C PHE A 9 18.02 -3.17 -2.34
N HIS A 10 17.95 -1.98 -1.75
CA HIS A 10 16.74 -1.52 -1.08
C HIS A 10 15.62 -1.35 -2.11
N ALA A 11 14.50 -2.05 -1.93
CA ALA A 11 13.40 -2.05 -2.90
C ALA A 11 12.70 -0.68 -3.03
N ALA A 12 12.70 0.15 -1.98
CA ALA A 12 11.93 1.39 -1.94
C ALA A 12 10.47 1.15 -2.40
N SER A 13 9.87 2.05 -3.18
CA SER A 13 8.50 1.87 -3.69
C SER A 13 8.30 0.66 -4.60
N THR A 14 9.36 0.02 -5.12
CA THR A 14 9.17 -1.23 -5.89
C THR A 14 8.62 -2.38 -5.04
N MET A 15 8.74 -2.29 -3.71
CA MET A 15 8.08 -3.21 -2.75
C MET A 15 6.56 -3.25 -2.90
N LYS A 16 5.95 -2.19 -3.44
CA LYS A 16 4.50 -2.13 -3.69
C LYS A 16 4.03 -3.13 -4.76
N ILE A 17 4.93 -3.60 -5.63
CA ILE A 17 4.61 -4.61 -6.64
C ILE A 17 4.26 -5.96 -6.00
N PRO A 18 5.09 -6.53 -5.09
CA PRO A 18 4.69 -7.70 -4.29
C PRO A 18 3.36 -7.54 -3.55
N VAL A 19 3.06 -6.35 -2.99
CA VAL A 19 1.79 -6.08 -2.29
C VAL A 19 0.60 -6.20 -3.25
N MET A 20 0.69 -5.59 -4.44
CA MET A 20 -0.32 -5.75 -5.49
C MET A 20 -0.48 -7.21 -5.91
N ILE A 21 0.63 -7.94 -6.12
CA ILE A 21 0.58 -9.35 -6.51
C ILE A 21 -0.20 -10.18 -5.49
N GLU A 22 0.07 -9.98 -4.20
CA GLU A 22 -0.64 -10.69 -3.13
C GLU A 22 -2.13 -10.31 -3.05
N LEU A 23 -2.46 -9.02 -3.18
CA LEU A 23 -3.86 -8.57 -3.21
C LEU A 23 -4.67 -9.30 -4.30
N PHE A 24 -4.13 -9.37 -5.52
CA PHE A 24 -4.78 -10.08 -6.64
C PHE A 24 -4.76 -11.60 -6.46
N ALA A 25 -3.73 -12.17 -5.81
CA ALA A 25 -3.70 -13.59 -5.48
C ALA A 25 -4.82 -13.97 -4.50
N GLN A 26 -5.05 -13.16 -3.46
CA GLN A 26 -6.15 -13.36 -2.51
C GLN A 26 -7.52 -13.17 -3.15
N ALA A 27 -7.68 -12.15 -4.02
CA ALA A 27 -8.90 -11.95 -4.78
C ALA A 27 -9.21 -13.17 -5.67
N ARG A 28 -8.20 -13.72 -6.35
CA ARG A 28 -8.33 -14.93 -7.16
C ARG A 28 -8.66 -16.16 -6.33
N ALA A 29 -8.14 -16.25 -5.11
CA ALA A 29 -8.45 -17.32 -4.17
C ALA A 29 -9.83 -17.17 -3.49
N GLY A 30 -10.57 -16.08 -3.76
CA GLY A 30 -11.87 -15.81 -3.17
C GLY A 30 -11.81 -15.45 -1.68
N LYS A 31 -10.65 -15.05 -1.16
CA LYS A 31 -10.47 -14.66 0.25
C LYS A 31 -10.96 -13.24 0.53
N LEU A 32 -10.92 -12.40 -0.49
CA LEU A 32 -11.41 -11.02 -0.50
C LEU A 32 -11.97 -10.70 -1.88
N ARG A 33 -12.66 -9.58 -2.00
CA ARG A 33 -13.07 -9.00 -3.28
C ARG A 33 -12.44 -7.63 -3.44
N LEU A 34 -12.04 -7.28 -4.66
CA LEU A 34 -11.37 -6.00 -4.92
C LEU A 34 -12.30 -4.78 -4.72
N ASP A 35 -13.61 -5.00 -4.74
CA ASP A 35 -14.66 -4.02 -4.42
C ASP A 35 -15.01 -3.98 -2.93
N ASP A 36 -14.38 -4.81 -2.08
CA ASP A 36 -14.53 -4.68 -0.63
C ASP A 36 -14.00 -3.32 -0.18
N GLU A 37 -14.78 -2.66 0.67
CA GLU A 37 -14.46 -1.35 1.22
C GLU A 37 -13.78 -1.49 2.58
N VAL A 38 -12.75 -0.65 2.80
CA VAL A 38 -12.05 -0.53 4.08
C VAL A 38 -12.02 0.93 4.51
N THR A 39 -12.07 1.16 5.82
CA THR A 39 -11.88 2.50 6.39
C THR A 39 -10.45 2.95 6.16
N VAL A 40 -10.27 4.18 5.68
CA VAL A 40 -8.96 4.82 5.56
C VAL A 40 -8.63 5.43 6.91
N GLU A 41 -7.56 4.95 7.54
CA GLU A 41 -7.06 5.39 8.84
C GLU A 41 -5.58 5.74 8.69
N ASN A 42 -5.14 6.88 9.26
CA ASN A 42 -3.73 7.27 9.31
C ASN A 42 -3.12 6.93 10.68
N GLU A 43 -3.56 5.83 11.29
CA GLU A 43 -3.00 5.34 12.54
C GLU A 43 -3.05 3.81 12.54
N PHE A 44 -1.91 3.19 12.79
CA PHE A 44 -1.83 1.75 13.00
C PHE A 44 -0.76 1.40 14.03
N HIS A 45 -0.82 0.19 14.58
CA HIS A 45 0.19 -0.26 15.52
C HIS A 45 1.40 -0.79 14.73
N SER A 46 2.58 -0.24 15.01
CA SER A 46 3.84 -0.65 14.39
C SER A 46 4.12 -2.13 14.63
N ILE A 47 4.49 -2.87 13.59
CA ILE A 47 4.91 -4.28 13.72
C ILE A 47 6.25 -4.43 14.45
N VAL A 48 7.02 -3.35 14.60
CA VAL A 48 8.35 -3.37 15.23
C VAL A 48 8.22 -3.47 16.75
N ASP A 49 7.32 -2.71 17.35
CA ASP A 49 7.21 -2.57 18.81
C ASP A 49 5.77 -2.36 19.33
N GLY A 50 4.77 -2.33 18.46
CA GLY A 50 3.37 -2.10 18.82
C GLY A 50 3.04 -0.64 19.16
N SER A 51 3.96 0.31 19.01
CA SER A 51 3.67 1.73 19.21
C SER A 51 2.67 2.24 18.17
N PRO A 52 1.81 3.23 18.51
CA PRO A 52 1.01 3.92 17.52
C PRO A 52 1.93 4.61 16.50
N TYR A 53 1.67 4.35 15.23
CA TYR A 53 2.41 4.92 14.11
C TYR A 53 1.43 5.63 13.18
N GLN A 54 1.85 6.81 12.69
CA GLN A 54 1.11 7.65 11.77
C GLN A 54 2.07 8.11 10.68
N LEU A 55 1.59 8.22 9.45
CA LEU A 55 2.38 8.79 8.35
C LEU A 55 2.27 10.32 8.40
N ASP A 56 3.39 11.00 8.13
CA ASP A 56 3.39 12.43 7.90
C ASP A 56 2.95 12.72 6.46
N VAL A 57 1.88 13.51 6.33
CA VAL A 57 1.33 13.95 5.03
C VAL A 57 2.36 14.74 4.22
N GLY A 58 3.34 15.40 4.87
CA GLY A 58 4.41 16.12 4.18
C GLY A 58 5.48 15.21 3.56
N ASP A 59 5.64 13.99 4.09
CA ASP A 59 6.59 13.00 3.60
C ASP A 59 5.98 12.10 2.51
N ASP A 60 4.65 12.09 2.41
CA ASP A 60 3.92 11.29 1.43
C ASP A 60 3.36 12.17 0.30
N SER A 61 3.53 11.71 -0.93
CA SER A 61 3.18 12.49 -2.13
C SER A 61 1.71 12.38 -2.51
N ASP A 62 0.86 11.74 -1.70
CA ASP A 62 -0.55 11.46 -2.02
C ASP A 62 -1.55 12.25 -1.16
N ALA A 63 -1.80 13.50 -1.54
CA ALA A 63 -2.80 14.33 -0.86
C ALA A 63 -4.26 13.84 -1.01
N GLU A 64 -4.58 12.94 -1.95
CA GLU A 64 -5.96 12.55 -2.23
C GLU A 64 -6.45 11.45 -1.27
N VAL A 65 -5.62 10.46 -0.94
CA VAL A 65 -5.97 9.42 0.04
C VAL A 65 -6.11 10.03 1.44
N TYR A 66 -5.24 10.96 1.86
CA TYR A 66 -5.36 11.61 3.17
C TYR A 66 -6.68 12.40 3.34
N LYS A 67 -7.25 12.96 2.26
CA LYS A 67 -8.57 13.64 2.31
C LYS A 67 -9.73 12.67 2.60
N LEU A 68 -9.49 11.37 2.47
CA LEU A 68 -10.47 10.31 2.68
C LEU A 68 -10.31 9.63 4.04
N VAL A 69 -9.40 10.08 4.91
CA VAL A 69 -9.29 9.58 6.29
C VAL A 69 -10.64 9.68 7.00
N GLY A 70 -11.06 8.59 7.64
CA GLY A 70 -12.36 8.43 8.29
C GLY A 70 -13.51 8.06 7.33
N LYS A 71 -13.24 7.90 6.02
CA LYS A 71 -14.18 7.38 5.02
C LYS A 71 -13.71 6.02 4.52
N THR A 72 -14.49 5.41 3.63
CA THR A 72 -14.16 4.15 3.01
C THR A 72 -13.59 4.31 1.60
N MET A 73 -12.70 3.39 1.22
CA MET A 73 -12.23 3.18 -0.14
C MET A 73 -12.21 1.69 -0.46
N SER A 74 -12.41 1.33 -1.73
CA SER A 74 -12.24 -0.05 -2.17
C SER A 74 -10.76 -0.46 -2.18
N LEU A 75 -10.48 -1.74 -1.96
CA LEU A 75 -9.13 -2.31 -2.11
C LEU A 75 -8.55 -2.04 -3.50
N ARG A 76 -9.39 -2.04 -4.54
CA ARG A 76 -9.00 -1.65 -5.91
C ARG A 76 -8.50 -0.22 -5.98
N ALA A 77 -9.25 0.73 -5.41
CA ALA A 77 -8.91 2.15 -5.46
C ALA A 77 -7.62 2.45 -4.70
N LEU A 78 -7.43 1.83 -3.53
CA LEU A 78 -6.18 1.94 -2.75
C LEU A 78 -4.99 1.38 -3.53
N CYS A 79 -5.14 0.20 -4.14
CA CYS A 79 -4.09 -0.38 -4.98
C CYS A 79 -3.76 0.49 -6.19
N GLU A 80 -4.75 1.16 -6.79
CA GLU A 80 -4.52 2.08 -7.91
C GLU A 80 -3.70 3.29 -7.48
N GLN A 81 -3.99 3.91 -6.34
CA GLN A 81 -3.18 5.02 -5.82
C GLN A 81 -1.75 4.56 -5.48
N MET A 82 -1.60 3.40 -4.82
CA MET A 82 -0.30 2.81 -4.51
C MET A 82 0.56 2.61 -5.77
N ILE A 83 -0.02 2.19 -6.90
CA ILE A 83 0.75 1.87 -8.11
C ILE A 83 0.93 3.07 -9.03
N THR A 84 -0.06 3.95 -9.15
CA THR A 84 -0.03 5.06 -10.13
C THR A 84 0.69 6.29 -9.60
N VAL A 85 0.61 6.57 -8.29
CA VAL A 85 1.24 7.75 -7.66
C VAL A 85 2.17 7.37 -6.50
N SER A 86 2.43 6.08 -6.29
CA SER A 86 3.35 5.59 -5.25
C SER A 86 2.91 5.94 -3.82
N SER A 87 1.61 6.11 -3.58
CA SER A 87 0.99 6.31 -2.26
C SER A 87 1.36 5.21 -1.26
N ASN A 88 1.70 5.56 -0.01
CA ASN A 88 2.12 4.60 1.01
C ASN A 88 0.95 3.99 1.78
#